data_AF-A0A2G2LNQ9-F1
#
_entry.id   AF-A0A2G2LNQ9-F1
#
_cell.length_a   1.000
_cell.length_b   1.000
_cell.length_c   1.000
_cell.angle_alpha   90.00
_cell.angle_beta   90.00
_cell.angle_gamma   90.00
#
_symmetry.space_group_name_H-M   'P 1'
#
loop_
_entity.id
_entity.type
_entity.pdbx_description
1 polymer ?
#
loop_
_entity_poly.entity_id
_entity_poly.type
_entity_poly.pdbx_seq_one_letter_code
_entity_poly.pdbx_strand_id
1 'polypeptide(L)'
;MPATDVAAKIRGALDDIKAADLEDPRLMEVLSLAENLVDSMKLFFGSLDSSIHSEFMHIGQYIARTRDEIAALRPNDIRESRLPTAGAELEAVVNDTETATETIMTLAEGIMELKPDNLENYKAQVDEKMMGMIEACSFQDITGQRVSKVVSTLTHIEERVARFSSVMGVLDAEETESEKDQWRQDNLLNGPQIDGPATGQNAIDALFDGDISDEELGQDAIDNMFD
;
A
#
# COMPACT_ATOMS: atom_id res chain seq x y z
N MET A 1 22.69 45.19 -2.68
CA MET A 1 24.08 45.53 -3.05
C MET A 1 24.93 44.31 -2.79
N PRO A 2 25.70 43.80 -3.76
CA PRO A 2 26.60 42.68 -3.52
C PRO A 2 27.62 43.05 -2.44
N ALA A 3 28.02 42.09 -1.61
CA ALA A 3 28.94 42.30 -0.47
C ALA A 3 30.28 42.94 -0.90
N THR A 4 30.68 42.70 -2.16
CA THR A 4 31.84 43.31 -2.81
C THR A 4 31.74 44.83 -2.97
N ASP A 5 30.56 45.37 -3.27
CA ASP A 5 30.36 46.82 -3.45
C ASP A 5 30.45 47.58 -2.12
N VAL A 6 29.95 46.96 -1.04
CA VAL A 6 30.03 47.52 0.31
C VAL A 6 31.48 47.50 0.80
N ALA A 7 32.20 46.39 0.59
CA ALA A 7 33.62 46.28 0.92
C ALA A 7 34.50 47.26 0.12
N ALA A 8 34.19 47.48 -1.16
CA ALA A 8 34.89 48.45 -2.00
C ALA A 8 34.67 49.90 -1.53
N LYS A 9 33.42 50.25 -1.18
CA LYS A 9 33.09 51.57 -0.62
C LYS A 9 33.76 51.85 0.72
N ILE A 10 33.80 50.85 1.61
CA ILE A 10 34.46 51.01 2.92
C ILE A 10 35.98 51.17 2.74
N ARG A 11 36.60 50.43 1.81
CA ARG A 11 38.03 50.58 1.50
C ARG A 11 38.35 51.97 0.93
N GLY A 12 37.55 52.47 -0.02
CA GLY A 12 37.70 53.82 -0.54
C GLY A 12 37.60 54.89 0.56
N ALA A 13 36.63 54.76 1.47
CA ALA A 13 36.49 55.67 2.60
C ALA A 13 37.68 55.59 3.59
N LEU A 14 38.27 54.41 3.79
CA LEU A 14 39.47 54.23 4.61
C LEU A 14 40.72 54.85 3.97
N ASP A 15 40.86 54.72 2.65
CA ASP A 15 41.95 55.32 1.87
C ASP A 15 41.85 56.86 1.86
N ASP A 16 40.63 57.40 1.75
CA ASP A 16 40.36 58.83 1.83
C ASP A 16 40.69 59.41 3.23
N ILE A 17 40.42 58.66 4.31
CA ILE A 17 40.77 59.05 5.68
C ILE A 17 42.29 58.92 5.91
N LYS A 18 42.96 57.92 5.31
CA LYS A 18 44.43 57.80 5.34
C LYS A 18 45.13 58.97 4.62
N ALA A 19 44.50 59.53 3.59
CA ALA A 19 45.02 60.68 2.85
C ALA A 19 44.83 62.02 3.59
N ALA A 20 43.91 62.08 4.56
CA ALA A 20 43.65 63.24 5.39
C ALA A 20 44.52 63.21 6.67
N ASP A 21 45.66 63.89 6.62
CA ASP A 21 46.54 64.32 7.73
C ASP A 21 46.58 63.43 9.00
N LEU A 22 47.57 62.53 9.06
CA LEU A 22 47.75 61.51 10.10
C LEU A 22 48.94 61.83 11.02
N GLU A 23 48.86 62.85 11.86
CA GLU A 23 49.82 63.04 12.97
C GLU A 23 49.33 62.43 14.30
N ASP A 24 48.06 61.98 14.39
CA ASP A 24 47.50 61.38 15.61
C ASP A 24 47.63 59.84 15.61
N PRO A 25 48.51 59.24 16.43
CA PRO A 25 48.67 57.78 16.51
C PRO A 25 47.40 57.03 16.89
N ARG A 26 46.41 57.69 17.52
CA ARG A 26 45.12 57.07 17.88
C ARG A 26 44.20 56.88 16.66
N LEU A 27 44.27 57.80 15.69
CA LEU A 27 43.53 57.67 14.43
C LEU A 27 44.07 56.51 13.59
N MET A 28 45.38 56.30 13.61
CA MET A 28 46.02 55.17 12.93
C MET A 28 45.62 53.81 13.55
N GLU A 29 45.49 53.73 14.88
CA GLU A 29 44.97 52.53 15.56
C GLU A 29 43.51 52.24 15.16
N VAL A 30 42.64 53.25 15.17
CA VAL A 30 41.22 53.10 14.77
C VAL A 30 41.09 52.67 13.30
N LEU A 31 41.91 53.23 12.41
CA LEU A 31 41.98 52.83 11.01
C LEU A 31 42.45 51.38 10.85
N SER A 32 43.47 50.96 11.60
CA SER A 32 43.96 49.58 11.58
C SER A 32 42.91 48.59 12.08
N LEU A 33 42.13 48.97 13.10
CA LEU A 33 41.05 48.15 13.64
C LEU A 33 39.91 48.03 12.64
N ALA A 34 39.55 49.13 11.96
CA ALA A 34 38.56 49.13 10.90
C ALA A 34 39.00 48.28 9.69
N GLU A 35 40.27 48.35 9.29
CA GLU A 35 40.85 47.55 8.21
C GLU A 35 40.81 46.05 8.55
N ASN A 36 41.21 45.68 9.78
CA ASN A 36 41.11 44.31 10.30
C ASN A 36 39.67 43.80 10.36
N LEU A 37 38.71 44.65 10.72
CA LEU A 37 37.30 44.30 10.79
C LEU A 37 36.71 44.08 9.39
N VAL A 38 37.09 44.91 8.41
CA VAL A 38 36.68 44.76 7.01
C VAL A 38 37.23 43.47 6.40
N ASP A 39 38.48 43.13 6.68
CA ASP A 39 39.07 41.88 6.17
C ASP A 39 38.49 40.64 6.86
N SER A 40 38.18 40.72 8.15
CA SER A 40 37.43 39.68 8.87
C SER A 40 36.02 39.49 8.29
N MET A 41 35.32 40.58 7.97
CA MET A 41 33.99 40.54 7.35
C MET A 41 34.05 39.91 5.94
N LYS A 42 35.07 40.20 5.13
CA LYS A 42 35.23 39.55 3.80
C LYS A 42 35.43 38.05 3.91
N LEU A 43 36.26 37.60 4.86
CA LEU A 43 36.47 36.17 5.10
C LEU A 43 35.17 35.49 5.56
N PHE A 44 34.43 36.15 6.46
CA PHE A 44 33.13 35.68 6.93
C PHE A 44 32.09 35.59 5.80
N PHE A 45 31.94 36.62 4.97
CA PHE A 45 31.00 36.57 3.86
C PHE A 45 31.41 35.57 2.78
N GLY A 46 32.71 35.42 2.51
CA GLY A 46 33.21 34.40 1.58
C GLY A 46 32.92 32.98 2.05
N SER A 47 33.09 32.69 3.35
CA SER A 47 32.74 31.38 3.91
C SER A 47 31.23 31.15 3.94
N LEU A 48 30.43 32.16 4.27
CA LEU A 48 28.98 32.09 4.31
C LEU A 48 28.39 31.87 2.90
N ASP A 49 28.91 32.56 1.88
CA ASP A 49 28.47 32.40 0.49
C ASP A 49 28.83 31.01 -0.05
N SER A 50 30.04 30.51 0.25
CA SER A 50 30.42 29.13 -0.08
C SER A 50 29.57 28.08 0.64
N SER A 51 29.23 28.31 1.91
CA SER A 51 28.38 27.41 2.70
C SER A 51 26.97 27.36 2.13
N ILE A 52 26.36 28.52 1.90
CA ILE A 52 25.02 28.64 1.33
C ILE A 52 24.98 28.02 -0.07
N HIS A 53 25.99 28.27 -0.90
CA HIS A 53 26.07 27.68 -2.24
C HIS A 53 26.18 26.15 -2.17
N SER A 54 27.01 25.61 -1.26
CA SER A 54 27.10 24.17 -1.02
C SER A 54 25.76 23.57 -0.56
N GLU A 55 25.03 24.28 0.28
CA GLU A 55 23.76 23.83 0.83
C GLU A 55 22.64 23.85 -0.22
N PHE A 56 22.58 24.89 -1.06
CA PHE A 56 21.68 24.90 -2.23
C PHE A 56 22.02 23.81 -3.24
N MET A 57 23.30 23.55 -3.50
CA MET A 57 23.72 22.44 -4.35
C MET A 57 23.30 21.09 -3.77
N HIS A 58 23.44 20.91 -2.45
CA HIS A 58 22.99 19.70 -1.77
C HIS A 58 21.47 19.52 -1.88
N ILE A 59 20.68 20.57 -1.65
CA ILE A 59 19.21 20.54 -1.82
C ILE A 59 18.84 20.24 -3.27
N GLY A 60 19.51 20.87 -4.24
CA GLY A 60 19.27 20.62 -5.66
C GLY A 60 19.56 19.18 -6.06
N GLN A 61 20.67 18.61 -5.58
CA GLN A 61 21.01 17.20 -5.78
C GLN A 61 19.99 16.27 -5.12
N TYR A 62 19.55 16.60 -3.90
CA TYR A 62 18.53 15.84 -3.20
C TYR A 62 17.20 15.83 -3.97
N ILE A 63 16.71 16.99 -4.43
CA ILE A 63 15.49 17.09 -5.23
C ILE A 63 15.62 16.31 -6.55
N ALA A 64 16.76 16.40 -7.22
CA ALA A 64 17.01 15.65 -8.45
C ALA A 64 16.95 14.14 -8.20
N ARG A 65 17.62 13.66 -7.15
CA ARG A 65 17.58 12.25 -6.74
C ARG A 65 16.16 11.80 -6.40
N THR A 66 15.42 12.58 -5.61
CA THR A 66 14.02 12.29 -5.28
C THR A 66 13.16 12.19 -6.53
N ARG A 67 13.30 13.11 -7.49
CA ARG A 67 12.56 13.06 -8.76
C ARG A 67 12.86 11.79 -9.54
N ASP A 68 14.12 11.39 -9.61
CA ASP A 68 14.54 10.20 -10.33
C ASP A 68 14.01 8.91 -9.66
N GLU A 69 13.96 8.86 -8.33
CA GLU A 69 13.36 7.75 -7.57
C GLU A 69 11.82 7.69 -7.72
N ILE A 70 11.14 8.84 -7.72
CA ILE A 70 9.70 8.91 -8.03
C ILE A 70 9.43 8.42 -9.45
N ALA A 71 10.27 8.78 -10.42
CA ALA A 71 10.15 8.28 -11.78
C ALA A 71 10.37 6.75 -11.84
N ALA A 72 11.33 6.22 -11.08
CA ALA A 72 11.63 4.78 -10.99
C ALA A 72 10.51 3.94 -10.37
N LEU A 73 9.63 4.54 -9.55
CA LEU A 73 8.40 3.89 -9.07
C LEU A 73 7.45 3.56 -10.24
N ARG A 74 7.49 4.37 -11.31
CA ARG A 74 6.57 4.31 -12.46
C ARG A 74 5.09 4.34 -12.01
N PRO A 75 4.65 5.36 -11.25
CA PRO A 75 3.30 5.40 -10.67
C PRO A 75 2.19 5.35 -11.73
N ASN A 76 2.40 5.95 -12.90
CA ASN A 76 1.44 5.88 -14.00
C ASN A 76 1.30 4.45 -14.56
N ASP A 77 2.39 3.69 -14.68
CA ASP A 77 2.36 2.26 -15.10
C ASP A 77 1.55 1.40 -14.12
N ILE A 78 1.74 1.67 -12.82
CA ILE A 78 1.01 0.98 -11.76
C ILE A 78 -0.49 1.30 -11.85
N ARG A 79 -0.84 2.59 -11.95
CA ARG A 79 -2.23 3.07 -11.96
C ARG A 79 -2.99 2.72 -13.24
N GLU A 80 -2.34 2.82 -14.40
CA GLU A 80 -3.02 2.74 -15.70
C GLU A 80 -2.97 1.33 -16.30
N SER A 81 -2.03 0.48 -15.86
CA SER A 81 -1.87 -0.86 -16.43
C SER A 81 -1.91 -1.95 -15.36
N ARG A 82 -1.02 -1.93 -14.35
CA ARG A 82 -0.85 -3.08 -13.46
C ARG A 82 -2.04 -3.32 -12.54
N LEU A 83 -2.53 -2.29 -11.85
CA LEU A 83 -3.69 -2.42 -10.97
C LEU A 83 -4.97 -2.75 -11.74
N PRO A 84 -5.32 -2.08 -12.86
CA PRO A 84 -6.47 -2.48 -13.67
C PRO A 84 -6.37 -3.92 -14.19
N THR A 85 -5.19 -4.35 -14.63
CA THR A 85 -4.98 -5.74 -15.10
C THR A 85 -5.20 -6.74 -13.96
N ALA A 86 -4.63 -6.48 -12.79
CA ALA A 86 -4.83 -7.33 -11.62
C ALA A 86 -6.31 -7.39 -11.19
N GLY A 87 -7.03 -6.25 -11.25
CA GLY A 87 -8.46 -6.20 -10.99
C GLY A 87 -9.26 -7.04 -12.00
N ALA A 88 -8.95 -6.94 -13.29
CA ALA A 88 -9.60 -7.73 -14.33
C ALA A 88 -9.34 -9.25 -14.18
N GLU A 89 -8.14 -9.65 -13.74
CA GLU A 89 -7.85 -11.05 -13.43
C GLU A 89 -8.68 -11.57 -12.24
N LEU A 90 -8.86 -10.75 -11.19
CA LEU A 90 -9.71 -11.13 -10.05
C LEU A 90 -11.19 -11.22 -10.44
N GLU A 91 -11.69 -10.31 -11.28
CA GLU A 91 -13.07 -10.38 -11.79
C GLU A 91 -13.28 -11.63 -12.66
N ALA A 92 -12.29 -11.97 -13.50
CA ALA A 92 -12.32 -13.20 -14.27
C ALA A 92 -12.30 -14.46 -13.38
N VAL A 93 -11.55 -14.46 -12.28
CA VAL A 93 -11.60 -15.54 -11.28
C VAL A 93 -13.03 -15.72 -10.76
N VAL A 94 -13.70 -14.64 -10.35
CA VAL A 94 -15.07 -14.72 -9.82
C VAL A 94 -16.01 -15.32 -10.88
N ASN A 95 -15.98 -14.80 -12.10
CA ASN A 95 -16.85 -15.28 -13.19
C ASN A 95 -16.57 -16.75 -13.57
N ASP A 96 -15.29 -17.13 -13.68
CA ASP A 96 -14.88 -18.50 -14.00
C ASP A 96 -15.34 -19.47 -12.88
N THR A 97 -15.25 -19.04 -11.61
CA THR A 97 -15.70 -19.84 -10.45
C THR A 97 -17.23 -19.97 -10.38
N GLU A 98 -17.97 -18.90 -10.71
CA GLU A 98 -19.43 -18.92 -10.76
C GLU A 98 -19.92 -19.87 -11.86
N THR A 99 -19.39 -19.72 -13.07
CA THR A 99 -19.73 -20.56 -14.23
C THR A 99 -19.46 -22.04 -13.96
N ALA A 100 -18.31 -22.35 -13.36
CA ALA A 100 -17.96 -23.73 -13.05
C ALA A 100 -18.85 -24.29 -11.94
N THR A 101 -19.19 -23.50 -10.93
CA THR A 101 -20.10 -23.91 -9.85
C THR A 101 -21.50 -24.18 -10.38
N GLU A 102 -22.03 -23.30 -11.24
CA GLU A 102 -23.32 -23.50 -11.92
C GLU A 102 -23.33 -24.81 -12.73
N THR A 103 -22.24 -25.08 -13.46
CA THR A 103 -22.08 -26.32 -14.23
C THR A 103 -22.08 -27.56 -13.32
N ILE A 104 -21.33 -27.52 -12.22
CA ILE A 104 -21.27 -28.62 -11.24
C ILE A 104 -22.66 -28.88 -10.63
N MET A 105 -23.35 -27.83 -10.22
CA MET A 105 -24.70 -27.92 -9.64
C MET A 105 -25.70 -28.49 -10.65
N THR A 106 -25.68 -28.01 -11.90
CA THR A 106 -26.55 -28.52 -12.98
C THR A 106 -26.32 -30.01 -13.24
N LEU A 107 -25.07 -30.46 -13.22
CA LEU A 107 -24.74 -31.88 -13.37
C LEU A 107 -25.23 -32.70 -12.17
N ALA A 108 -25.15 -32.15 -10.95
CA ALA A 108 -25.60 -32.81 -9.72
C ALA A 108 -27.12 -32.97 -9.69
N GLU A 109 -27.85 -31.90 -9.98
CA GLU A 109 -29.30 -31.91 -10.16
C GLU A 109 -29.69 -32.95 -11.22
N GLY A 110 -28.97 -32.95 -12.35
CA GLY A 110 -29.18 -33.93 -13.41
C GLY A 110 -28.97 -35.38 -12.97
N ILE A 111 -28.13 -35.67 -11.97
CA ILE A 111 -28.01 -37.02 -11.38
C ILE A 111 -29.22 -37.34 -10.49
N MET A 112 -29.68 -36.37 -9.71
CA MET A 112 -30.82 -36.55 -8.80
C MET A 112 -32.14 -36.80 -9.54
N GLU A 113 -32.29 -36.28 -10.76
CA GLU A 113 -33.47 -36.49 -11.61
C GLU A 113 -33.51 -37.86 -12.31
N LEU A 114 -32.39 -38.60 -12.32
CA LEU A 114 -32.31 -39.90 -13.01
C LEU A 114 -33.18 -40.95 -12.35
N LYS A 115 -33.99 -41.65 -13.16
CA LYS A 115 -34.80 -42.78 -12.71
C LYS A 115 -34.05 -44.11 -12.93
N PRO A 116 -34.03 -45.01 -11.94
CA PRO A 116 -33.33 -46.28 -12.04
C PRO A 116 -34.17 -47.33 -12.81
N ASP A 117 -34.48 -47.04 -14.07
CA ASP A 117 -35.34 -47.90 -14.90
C ASP A 117 -34.58 -49.11 -15.45
N ASN A 118 -33.33 -48.88 -15.89
CA ASN A 118 -32.35 -49.89 -16.28
C ASN A 118 -31.02 -49.55 -15.61
N LEU A 119 -30.51 -50.46 -14.79
CA LEU A 119 -29.29 -50.26 -14.00
C LEU A 119 -28.05 -49.94 -14.85
N GLU A 120 -27.91 -50.55 -16.03
CA GLU A 120 -26.78 -50.32 -16.94
C GLU A 120 -26.82 -48.90 -17.53
N ASN A 121 -28.01 -48.46 -17.95
CA ASN A 121 -28.22 -47.13 -18.49
C ASN A 121 -28.12 -46.04 -17.40
N TYR A 122 -28.69 -46.30 -16.23
CA TYR A 122 -28.57 -45.43 -15.06
C TYR A 122 -27.11 -45.22 -14.69
N LYS A 123 -26.32 -46.30 -14.58
CA LYS A 123 -24.89 -46.22 -14.29
C LYS A 123 -24.14 -45.40 -15.35
N ALA A 124 -24.40 -45.63 -16.63
CA ALA A 124 -23.74 -44.88 -17.70
C ALA A 124 -24.02 -43.37 -17.62
N GLN A 125 -25.26 -42.98 -17.35
CA GLN A 125 -25.64 -41.56 -17.20
C GLN A 125 -25.05 -40.91 -15.94
N VAL A 126 -24.96 -41.65 -14.84
CA VAL A 126 -24.28 -41.19 -13.62
C VAL A 126 -22.79 -41.00 -13.88
N ASP A 127 -22.13 -42.00 -14.48
CA ASP A 127 -20.70 -41.94 -14.80
C ASP A 127 -20.37 -40.76 -15.73
N GLU A 128 -21.21 -40.50 -16.75
CA GLU A 128 -21.08 -39.35 -17.65
C GLU A 128 -21.18 -38.02 -16.90
N LYS A 129 -22.21 -37.83 -16.06
CA LYS A 129 -22.40 -36.58 -15.30
C LYS A 129 -21.30 -36.37 -14.27
N MET A 130 -20.85 -37.44 -13.60
CA MET A 130 -19.72 -37.40 -12.67
C MET A 130 -18.41 -37.03 -13.37
N MET A 131 -18.16 -37.54 -14.58
CA MET A 131 -17.01 -37.14 -15.38
C MET A 131 -17.08 -35.65 -15.72
N GLY A 132 -18.25 -35.17 -16.15
CA GLY A 132 -18.47 -33.74 -16.40
C GLY A 132 -18.20 -32.85 -15.19
N MET A 133 -18.53 -33.30 -13.97
CA MET A 133 -18.20 -32.55 -12.74
C MET A 133 -16.70 -32.48 -12.51
N ILE A 134 -16.00 -33.60 -12.69
CA ILE A 134 -14.53 -33.65 -12.54
C ILE A 134 -13.86 -32.74 -13.57
N GLU A 135 -14.37 -32.72 -14.80
CA GLU A 135 -13.90 -31.80 -15.84
C GLU A 135 -14.18 -30.34 -15.48
N ALA A 136 -15.37 -30.02 -14.97
CA ALA A 136 -15.73 -28.67 -14.55
C ALA A 136 -14.77 -28.18 -13.46
N CYS A 137 -14.40 -29.01 -12.48
CA CYS A 137 -13.42 -28.69 -11.43
C CYS A 137 -12.03 -28.24 -11.93
N SER A 138 -11.71 -28.46 -13.21
CA SER A 138 -10.48 -27.92 -13.82
C SER A 138 -10.39 -26.39 -13.80
N PHE A 139 -11.50 -25.67 -13.53
CA PHE A 139 -11.50 -24.23 -13.30
C PHE A 139 -10.48 -23.80 -12.22
N GLN A 140 -10.19 -24.68 -11.25
CA GLN A 140 -9.26 -24.41 -10.17
C GLN A 140 -7.85 -24.10 -10.67
N ASP A 141 -7.39 -24.76 -11.74
CA ASP A 141 -6.06 -24.51 -12.31
C ASP A 141 -5.96 -23.11 -12.90
N ILE A 142 -6.95 -22.72 -13.71
CA ILE A 142 -7.03 -21.38 -14.31
C ILE A 142 -7.14 -20.32 -13.22
N THR A 143 -7.99 -20.53 -12.21
CA THR A 143 -8.11 -19.63 -11.06
C THR A 143 -6.79 -19.50 -10.31
N GLY A 144 -6.09 -20.60 -10.04
CA GLY A 144 -4.79 -20.58 -9.37
C GLY A 144 -3.73 -19.80 -10.14
N GLN A 145 -3.71 -19.93 -11.48
CA GLN A 145 -2.80 -19.18 -12.35
C GLN A 145 -3.11 -17.68 -12.33
N ARG A 146 -4.39 -17.30 -12.43
CA ARG A 146 -4.82 -15.89 -12.38
C ARG A 146 -4.50 -15.25 -11.03
N VAL A 147 -4.80 -15.91 -9.92
CA VAL A 147 -4.45 -15.43 -8.57
C VAL A 147 -2.94 -15.27 -8.43
N SER A 148 -2.15 -16.24 -8.90
CA SER A 148 -0.68 -16.16 -8.88
C SER A 148 -0.15 -14.93 -9.64
N LYS A 149 -0.77 -14.60 -10.78
CA LYS A 149 -0.42 -13.41 -11.57
C LYS A 149 -0.76 -12.10 -10.84
N VAL A 150 -1.89 -12.06 -10.15
CA VAL A 150 -2.29 -10.92 -9.30
C VAL A 150 -1.29 -10.75 -8.16
N VAL A 151 -1.00 -11.82 -7.42
CA VAL A 151 -0.03 -11.81 -6.31
C VAL A 151 1.33 -11.32 -6.79
N SER A 152 1.86 -11.87 -7.88
CA SER A 152 3.14 -11.42 -8.47
C SER A 152 3.12 -9.92 -8.83
N THR A 153 1.99 -9.43 -9.35
CA THR A 153 1.84 -8.01 -9.67
C THR A 153 1.87 -7.13 -8.42
N LEU A 154 1.21 -7.56 -7.34
CA LEU A 154 1.20 -6.85 -6.06
C LEU A 154 2.59 -6.86 -5.40
N THR A 155 3.28 -8.00 -5.37
CA THR A 155 4.66 -8.11 -4.86
C THR A 155 5.61 -7.17 -5.61
N HIS A 156 5.50 -7.08 -6.93
CA HIS A 156 6.32 -6.14 -7.70
C HIS A 156 6.02 -4.66 -7.40
N ILE A 157 4.78 -4.33 -7.05
CA ILE A 157 4.41 -2.97 -6.63
C ILE A 157 5.01 -2.71 -5.25
N GLU A 158 4.85 -3.65 -4.32
CA GLU A 158 5.40 -3.61 -2.96
C GLU A 158 6.92 -3.38 -2.97
N GLU A 159 7.68 -4.14 -3.75
CA GLU A 159 9.14 -3.98 -3.88
C GLU A 159 9.55 -2.56 -4.30
N ARG A 160 8.77 -1.93 -5.21
CA ARG A 160 9.06 -0.57 -5.67
C ARG A 160 8.71 0.47 -4.61
N VAL A 161 7.61 0.29 -3.89
CA VAL A 161 7.19 1.16 -2.79
C VAL A 161 8.18 1.06 -1.63
N ALA A 162 8.60 -0.15 -1.25
CA ALA A 162 9.59 -0.38 -0.22
C ALA A 162 10.93 0.28 -0.56
N ARG A 163 11.40 0.16 -1.82
CA ARG A 163 12.59 0.86 -2.29
C ARG A 163 12.44 2.38 -2.17
N PHE A 164 11.31 2.92 -2.63
CA PHE A 164 11.03 4.36 -2.52
C PHE A 164 11.03 4.85 -1.07
N SER A 165 10.35 4.14 -0.16
CA SER A 165 10.31 4.46 1.27
C SER A 165 11.73 4.48 1.88
N SER A 166 12.54 3.45 1.57
CA SER A 166 13.92 3.35 2.07
C SER A 166 14.83 4.51 1.62
N VAL A 167 14.66 5.00 0.39
CA VAL A 167 15.48 6.11 -0.12
C VAL A 167 15.01 7.45 0.42
N MET A 168 13.71 7.61 0.63
CA MET A 168 13.12 8.85 1.15
C MET A 168 13.21 8.96 2.68
N GLY A 169 13.57 7.87 3.38
CA GLY A 169 13.61 7.83 4.84
C GLY A 169 12.25 8.10 5.48
N VAL A 170 11.16 7.79 4.77
CA VAL A 170 9.80 7.99 5.24
C VAL A 170 9.52 6.93 6.28
N LEU A 171 9.31 7.37 7.52
CA LEU A 171 8.73 6.52 8.55
C LEU A 171 7.22 6.55 8.36
N ASP A 172 6.58 5.39 8.49
CA ASP A 172 5.13 5.32 8.47
C ASP A 172 4.56 6.24 9.55
N ALA A 173 3.52 6.99 9.19
CA ALA A 173 2.73 7.69 10.19
C ALA A 173 2.05 6.65 11.09
N GLU A 174 1.83 6.97 12.36
CA GLU A 174 1.02 6.11 13.24
C GLU A 174 -0.32 5.85 12.55
N GLU A 175 -0.61 4.56 12.34
CA GLU A 175 -1.84 4.11 11.72
C GLU A 175 -3.01 4.54 12.60
N THR A 176 -3.74 5.57 12.16
CA THR A 176 -5.00 5.95 12.78
C THR A 176 -6.05 5.07 12.13
N GLU A 177 -6.45 4.00 12.82
CA GLU A 177 -7.56 3.17 12.38
C GLU A 177 -8.73 4.06 11.96
N SER A 178 -9.17 3.92 10.72
CA SER A 178 -10.38 4.57 10.27
C SER A 178 -11.56 4.02 11.07
N GLU A 179 -12.56 4.84 11.38
CA GLU A 179 -13.86 4.37 11.91
C GLU A 179 -14.45 3.23 11.05
N LYS A 180 -14.12 3.21 9.74
CA LYS A 180 -14.54 2.17 8.79
C LYS A 180 -13.75 0.87 8.93
N ASP A 181 -12.51 0.93 9.42
CA ASP A 181 -11.67 -0.25 9.69
C ASP A 181 -12.10 -0.91 10.99
N GLN A 182 -12.39 -0.11 12.03
CA GLN A 182 -13.01 -0.57 13.27
C GLN A 182 -14.37 -1.22 13.02
N TRP A 183 -15.25 -0.55 12.26
CA TRP A 183 -16.55 -1.13 11.92
C TRP A 183 -16.42 -2.46 11.16
N ARG A 184 -15.48 -2.56 10.21
CA ARG A 184 -15.24 -3.82 9.47
C ARG A 184 -14.71 -4.92 10.39
N GLN A 185 -13.76 -4.61 11.26
CA GLN A 185 -13.21 -5.57 12.21
C GLN A 185 -14.30 -6.08 13.17
N ASP A 186 -15.15 -5.18 13.66
CA ASP A 186 -16.28 -5.49 14.56
C ASP A 186 -17.41 -6.26 13.84
N ASN A 187 -17.54 -6.12 12.52
CA ASN A 187 -18.58 -6.76 11.70
C ASN A 187 -18.05 -7.88 10.79
N LEU A 188 -16.84 -8.39 11.03
CA LEU A 188 -16.36 -9.61 10.39
C LEU A 188 -17.16 -10.80 10.95
N LEU A 189 -18.34 -11.02 10.40
CA LEU A 189 -19.18 -12.17 10.70
C LEU A 189 -18.54 -13.43 10.09
N ASN A 190 -17.81 -14.18 10.91
CA ASN A 190 -17.44 -15.59 10.75
C ASN A 190 -17.36 -16.11 9.31
N GLY A 191 -16.32 -15.71 8.57
CA GLY A 191 -15.86 -16.44 7.39
C GLY A 191 -15.07 -17.71 7.79
N PRO A 192 -14.80 -18.64 6.87
CA PRO A 192 -13.95 -19.80 7.14
C PRO A 192 -12.62 -19.33 7.73
N GLN A 193 -12.35 -19.71 8.98
CA GLN A 193 -11.11 -19.32 9.64
C GLN A 193 -9.94 -20.09 9.04
N ILE A 194 -8.95 -19.37 8.50
CA ILE A 194 -7.66 -19.96 8.14
C ILE A 194 -6.95 -20.33 9.45
N ASP A 195 -6.68 -21.62 9.67
CA ASP A 195 -6.07 -22.18 10.89
C ASP A 195 -6.78 -21.85 12.22
N GLY A 196 -8.06 -21.51 12.16
CA GLY A 196 -8.88 -21.32 13.35
C GLY A 196 -9.10 -22.63 14.11
N PRO A 197 -9.39 -22.57 15.43
CA PRO A 197 -9.77 -23.78 16.15
C PRO A 197 -10.98 -24.39 15.45
N ALA A 198 -10.80 -25.60 14.89
CA ALA A 198 -11.92 -26.38 14.40
C ALA A 198 -12.92 -26.48 15.57
N THR A 199 -14.11 -25.89 15.41
CA THR A 199 -15.17 -25.99 16.42
C THR A 199 -15.42 -27.47 16.63
N GLY A 200 -14.95 -28.00 17.76
CA GLY A 200 -15.01 -29.43 18.03
C GLY A 200 -16.46 -29.89 18.06
N GLN A 201 -16.74 -31.11 17.57
CA GLN A 201 -18.09 -31.66 17.52
C GLN A 201 -18.81 -31.57 18.88
N ASN A 202 -18.08 -31.70 19.99
CA ASN A 202 -18.63 -31.56 21.34
C ASN A 202 -19.22 -30.15 21.63
N ALA A 203 -18.66 -29.09 21.04
CA ALA A 203 -19.18 -27.73 21.16
C ALA A 203 -20.39 -27.49 20.26
N ILE A 204 -20.45 -28.20 19.11
CA ILE A 204 -21.62 -28.23 18.24
C ILE A 204 -22.75 -28.99 18.95
N ASP A 205 -22.45 -30.17 19.49
CA ASP A 205 -23.40 -30.99 20.23
C ASP A 205 -23.93 -30.23 21.45
N ALA A 206 -23.09 -29.55 22.23
CA ALA A 206 -23.55 -28.70 23.35
C ALA A 206 -24.46 -27.54 22.93
N LEU A 207 -24.39 -27.10 21.66
CA LEU A 207 -25.28 -26.07 21.11
C LEU A 207 -26.68 -26.63 20.77
N PHE A 208 -26.76 -27.93 20.47
CA PHE A 208 -28.00 -28.65 20.16
C PHE A 208 -28.53 -29.52 21.31
N ASP A 209 -27.74 -29.73 22.37
CA ASP A 209 -28.10 -30.48 23.59
C ASP A 209 -28.71 -29.56 24.67
N GLY A 210 -28.87 -28.27 24.36
CA GLY A 210 -29.63 -27.31 25.15
C GLY A 210 -31.13 -27.59 25.05
N ASP A 211 -31.60 -28.55 25.84
CA ASP A 211 -32.99 -28.82 26.26
C ASP A 211 -34.08 -28.30 25.32
N ILE A 212 -34.21 -28.94 24.16
CA ILE A 212 -35.49 -28.98 23.46
C ILE A 212 -36.11 -30.32 23.80
N SER A 213 -36.84 -30.35 24.91
CA SER A 213 -37.72 -31.47 25.20
C SER A 213 -38.77 -31.58 24.09
N ASP A 214 -38.96 -32.80 23.56
CA ASP A 214 -39.93 -33.13 22.50
C ASP A 214 -41.40 -32.74 22.84
N GLU A 215 -41.68 -32.27 24.06
CA GLU A 215 -43.01 -31.82 24.48
C GLU A 215 -43.35 -30.37 24.09
N GLU A 216 -42.38 -29.51 23.73
CA GLU A 216 -42.64 -28.09 23.37
C GLU A 216 -42.57 -27.76 21.87
N LEU A 217 -42.17 -28.69 21.00
CA LEU A 217 -42.16 -28.52 19.53
C LEU A 217 -43.34 -29.22 18.84
N GLY A 218 -44.52 -29.19 19.45
CA GLY A 218 -45.75 -29.62 18.79
C GLY A 218 -46.07 -28.76 17.56
N GLN A 219 -46.84 -29.30 16.61
CA GLN A 219 -47.36 -28.60 15.43
C GLN A 219 -47.97 -27.22 15.78
N ASP A 220 -48.56 -27.11 16.97
CA ASP A 220 -49.15 -25.89 17.52
C ASP A 220 -48.13 -24.75 17.77
N ALA A 221 -46.86 -25.06 18.03
CA ALA A 221 -45.79 -24.08 18.20
C ALA A 221 -45.31 -23.52 16.85
N ILE A 222 -45.35 -24.35 15.79
CA ILE A 222 -45.03 -23.94 14.42
C ILE A 222 -46.16 -23.06 13.87
N ASP A 223 -47.42 -23.43 14.11
CA ASP A 223 -48.57 -22.67 13.62
C ASP A 223 -48.66 -21.26 14.26
N ASN A 224 -48.23 -21.08 15.52
CA ASN A 224 -48.20 -19.77 16.19
C ASN A 224 -47.06 -18.83 15.74
N MET A 225 -46.09 -19.30 14.95
CA MET A 225 -45.01 -18.45 14.41
C MET A 225 -45.37 -17.77 13.09
N PHE A 226 -46.46 -18.19 12.43
CA PHE A 226 -46.86 -17.71 11.11
C PHE A 226 -48.21 -16.98 11.05
N ASP A 227 -48.84 -16.72 12.20
CA ASP A 227 -49.91 -15.73 12.39
C ASP A 227 -49.34 -14.39 12.91
#